data_AF-A0A925HMF4-F1
#
_entry.id   AF-A0A925HMF4-F1
#
_cell.length_a   1.000
_cell.length_b   1.000
_cell.length_c   1.000
_cell.angle_alpha   90.00
_cell.angle_beta   90.00
_cell.angle_gamma   90.00
#
_symmetry.space_group_name_H-M   'P 1'
#
loop_
_entity.id
_entity.type
_entity.pdbx_description
1 polymer ?
#
loop_
_entity_poly.entity_id
_entity_poly.type
_entity_poly.pdbx_seq_one_letter_code
_entity_poly.pdbx_strand_id
1 'polypeptide(L)'
;MAKKGSGDSKLAIAGALALVLAIGGVLLIKEPLRSSRPVGTGLEMTHTVGGQAVRARLWEDPVAAVQRGFQEARSGKTAGPEPPLSQRLGPLRQALAERTEHGQRVTVLLVTTSGGPYVESTESRIRDRYAIGTALGVACYVPEDEGRLSFIEWEPQGAIHALPYEWYRLRETRVCGKEGSLASSILVVWLPDEALSRGLLTTLTSLSRSLVCQELRPKSDCLQTDDKRKLVRLNPAVQQAVTFKIMGPRSSSAFRALLQ
;
A
#
# COMPACT_ATOMS: atom_id res chain seq x y z
N MET A 1 41.11 6.15 -71.62
CA MET A 1 40.32 5.05 -71.03
C MET A 1 40.77 4.86 -69.58
N ALA A 2 39.97 5.27 -68.59
CA ALA A 2 40.29 5.13 -67.17
C ALA A 2 39.46 3.99 -66.55
N LYS A 3 40.14 2.99 -65.99
CA LYS A 3 39.53 1.82 -65.33
C LYS A 3 38.97 2.25 -63.98
N LYS A 4 37.64 2.30 -63.84
CA LYS A 4 36.94 2.59 -62.58
C LYS A 4 37.04 1.37 -61.66
N GLY A 5 37.76 1.50 -60.54
CA GLY A 5 38.10 0.42 -59.61
C GLY A 5 36.91 -0.10 -58.80
N SER A 6 36.79 -1.42 -58.67
CA SER A 6 35.71 -2.14 -57.98
C SER A 6 35.88 -2.21 -56.45
N GLY A 7 36.41 -1.15 -55.83
CA GLY A 7 36.74 -1.12 -54.39
C GLY A 7 35.57 -0.77 -53.48
N ASP A 8 34.69 0.14 -53.91
CA ASP A 8 33.61 0.70 -53.08
C ASP A 8 32.52 -0.33 -52.72
N SER A 9 32.20 -1.23 -53.65
CA SER A 9 31.13 -2.20 -53.46
C SER A 9 31.45 -3.24 -52.38
N LYS A 10 32.73 -3.56 -52.16
CA LYS A 10 33.12 -4.57 -51.15
C LYS A 10 32.99 -4.04 -49.73
N LEU A 11 33.26 -2.74 -49.52
CA LEU A 11 33.09 -2.08 -48.22
C LEU A 11 31.61 -1.89 -47.88
N ALA A 12 30.78 -1.52 -48.87
CA ALA A 12 29.33 -1.41 -48.68
C ALA A 12 28.68 -2.76 -48.32
N ILE A 13 29.08 -3.85 -48.98
CA ILE A 13 28.57 -5.19 -48.70
C ILE A 13 29.03 -5.68 -47.32
N ALA A 14 30.30 -5.46 -46.96
CA ALA A 14 30.82 -5.84 -45.64
C ALA A 14 30.12 -5.07 -44.50
N GLY A 15 29.87 -3.77 -44.69
CA GLY A 15 29.15 -2.93 -43.73
C GLY A 15 27.68 -3.36 -43.56
N ALA A 16 26.99 -3.65 -44.66
CA ALA A 16 25.62 -4.16 -44.62
C ALA A 16 25.53 -5.51 -43.90
N LEU A 17 26.47 -6.42 -44.18
CA LEU A 17 26.51 -7.75 -43.55
C LEU A 17 26.77 -7.65 -42.03
N ALA A 18 27.69 -6.78 -41.60
CA ALA A 18 27.97 -6.54 -40.19
C ALA A 18 26.74 -5.97 -39.45
N LEU A 19 26.00 -5.07 -40.10
CA LEU A 19 24.78 -4.49 -39.53
C LEU A 19 23.68 -5.55 -39.34
N VAL A 20 23.49 -6.43 -40.34
CA VAL A 20 22.53 -7.55 -40.23
C VAL A 20 22.91 -8.50 -39.09
N LEU A 21 24.20 -8.84 -38.97
CA LEU A 21 24.70 -9.69 -37.88
C LEU A 21 24.53 -9.06 -36.51
N ALA A 22 24.77 -7.75 -36.38
CA ALA A 22 24.57 -7.02 -35.13
C ALA A 22 23.09 -6.97 -34.71
N ILE A 23 22.18 -6.71 -35.66
CA ILE A 23 20.73 -6.71 -35.41
C ILE A 23 20.26 -8.13 -35.04
N GLY A 24 20.74 -9.15 -35.77
CA GLY A 24 20.45 -10.55 -35.46
C GLY A 24 20.91 -10.95 -34.06
N GLY A 25 22.12 -10.55 -33.66
CA GLY A 25 22.65 -10.80 -32.32
C GLY A 25 21.82 -10.15 -31.21
N VAL A 26 21.41 -8.89 -31.38
CA VAL A 26 20.57 -8.18 -30.40
C VAL A 26 19.18 -8.82 -30.27
N LEU A 27 18.61 -9.33 -31.36
CA LEU A 27 17.32 -10.03 -31.33
C LEU A 27 17.41 -11.42 -30.68
N LEU A 28 18.55 -12.12 -30.82
CA LEU A 28 18.77 -13.43 -30.22
C LEU A 28 19.09 -13.38 -28.71
N ILE A 29 19.66 -12.27 -28.21
CA ILE A 29 19.97 -12.09 -26.77
C ILE A 29 18.73 -11.66 -25.96
N LYS A 30 17.61 -11.34 -26.62
CA LYS A 30 16.36 -10.90 -25.97
C LYS A 30 15.50 -12.03 -25.40
N GLU A 31 16.08 -13.19 -25.07
CA GLU A 31 15.37 -14.14 -24.22
C GLU A 31 15.45 -13.69 -22.76
N PRO A 32 14.33 -13.31 -22.11
CA PRO A 32 14.34 -12.95 -20.70
C PRO A 32 14.81 -14.16 -19.88
N LEU A 33 15.68 -13.94 -18.90
CA LEU A 33 16.20 -14.97 -18.00
C LEU A 33 15.05 -15.80 -17.43
N ARG A 34 14.82 -16.99 -17.99
CA ARG A 34 13.78 -17.90 -17.52
C ARG A 34 14.26 -18.53 -16.21
N SER A 35 13.66 -18.09 -15.12
CA SER A 35 13.87 -18.70 -13.80
C SER A 35 13.49 -20.19 -13.85
N SER A 36 14.46 -21.07 -13.61
CA SER A 36 14.27 -22.52 -13.46
C SER A 36 13.61 -22.92 -12.13
N ARG A 37 13.25 -21.93 -11.29
CA ARG A 37 12.54 -22.22 -10.05
C ARG A 37 11.16 -22.76 -10.42
N PRO A 38 10.77 -23.94 -9.92
CA PRO A 38 9.41 -24.42 -10.08
C PRO A 38 8.47 -23.32 -9.61
N VAL A 39 7.47 -22.99 -10.42
CA VAL A 39 6.35 -22.19 -9.96
C VAL A 39 5.71 -23.02 -8.87
N GLY A 40 6.07 -22.72 -7.62
CA GLY A 40 5.35 -23.27 -6.49
C GLY A 40 3.92 -22.82 -6.68
N THR A 41 3.06 -23.76 -7.07
CA THR A 41 1.63 -23.72 -6.78
C THR A 41 1.53 -23.65 -5.25
N GLY A 42 1.78 -22.43 -4.75
CA GLY A 42 1.67 -22.13 -3.34
C GLY A 42 0.24 -22.45 -2.97
N LEU A 43 0.11 -23.43 -2.09
CA LEU A 43 -1.10 -23.81 -1.38
C LEU A 43 -2.12 -22.66 -1.41
N GLU A 44 -3.24 -22.89 -2.09
CA GLU A 44 -4.44 -22.05 -1.96
C GLU A 44 -4.78 -21.99 -0.48
N MET A 45 -4.30 -20.95 0.20
CA MET A 45 -4.65 -20.64 1.56
C MET A 45 -5.74 -19.59 1.51
N THR A 46 -6.94 -20.11 1.77
CA THR A 46 -8.19 -19.46 2.19
C THR A 46 -8.20 -17.94 2.08
N HIS A 47 -9.06 -17.45 1.16
CA HIS A 47 -9.47 -16.06 1.07
C HIS A 47 -10.13 -15.63 2.38
N THR A 48 -9.36 -15.06 3.31
CA THR A 48 -9.90 -14.38 4.49
C THR A 48 -10.27 -12.96 4.09
N VAL A 49 -11.57 -12.79 3.85
CA VAL A 49 -12.39 -11.57 3.94
C VAL A 49 -11.73 -10.28 3.42
N GLY A 50 -12.10 -9.90 2.19
CA GLY A 50 -12.06 -8.49 1.79
C GLY A 50 -11.26 -8.11 0.55
N GLY A 51 -11.13 -8.97 -0.48
CA GLY A 51 -10.94 -8.62 -1.91
C GLY A 51 -9.80 -7.68 -2.36
N GLN A 52 -8.99 -7.13 -1.46
CA GLN A 52 -7.99 -6.08 -1.70
C GLN A 52 -6.71 -6.40 -0.90
N ALA A 53 -6.11 -7.56 -1.19
CA ALA A 53 -4.85 -7.97 -0.61
C ALA A 53 -3.90 -8.48 -1.70
N VAL A 54 -2.61 -8.19 -1.54
CA VAL A 54 -1.53 -8.63 -2.44
C VAL A 54 -0.56 -9.51 -1.67
N ARG A 55 0.02 -10.51 -2.34
CA ARG A 55 1.11 -11.29 -1.75
C ARG A 55 2.32 -10.39 -1.57
N ALA A 56 2.84 -10.32 -0.35
CA ALA A 56 4.02 -9.57 -0.03
C ALA A 56 4.74 -10.21 1.15
N ARG A 57 6.05 -10.36 1.06
CA ARG A 57 6.85 -10.84 2.20
C ARG A 57 6.98 -9.72 3.23
N LEU A 58 7.20 -10.07 4.50
CA LEU A 58 7.42 -9.09 5.59
C LEU A 58 8.56 -8.08 5.32
N TRP A 59 9.56 -8.49 4.54
CA TRP A 59 10.72 -7.67 4.18
C TRP A 59 10.59 -6.92 2.84
N GLU A 60 9.47 -7.05 2.15
CA GLU A 60 9.22 -6.30 0.92
C GLU A 60 8.69 -4.89 1.23
N ASP A 61 8.95 -3.96 0.30
CA ASP A 61 8.42 -2.60 0.34
C ASP A 61 6.88 -2.62 0.29
N PRO A 62 6.19 -2.11 1.34
CA PRO A 62 4.75 -2.18 1.42
C PRO A 62 4.05 -1.36 0.34
N VAL A 63 4.61 -0.20 -0.04
CA VAL A 63 4.00 0.68 -1.03
C VAL A 63 4.15 0.07 -2.42
N ALA A 64 5.34 -0.36 -2.79
CA ALA A 64 5.60 -0.95 -4.11
C ALA A 64 4.84 -2.28 -4.31
N ALA A 65 4.72 -3.12 -3.28
CA ALA A 65 3.95 -4.36 -3.36
C ALA A 65 2.47 -4.08 -3.66
N VAL A 66 1.85 -3.15 -2.93
CA VAL A 66 0.45 -2.77 -3.11
C VAL A 66 0.20 -2.05 -4.43
N GLN A 67 1.09 -1.15 -4.86
CA GLN A 67 0.92 -0.51 -6.18
C GLN A 67 0.89 -1.56 -7.30
N ARG A 68 1.79 -2.56 -7.26
CA ARG A 68 1.79 -3.65 -8.25
C ARG A 68 0.50 -4.46 -8.21
N GLY A 69 0.08 -4.90 -7.02
CA GLY A 69 -1.15 -5.67 -6.86
C GLY A 69 -2.41 -4.90 -7.29
N PHE A 70 -2.46 -3.60 -7.04
CA PHE A 70 -3.55 -2.74 -7.48
C PHE A 70 -3.63 -2.65 -9.01
N GLN A 71 -2.50 -2.47 -9.69
CA GLN A 71 -2.46 -2.39 -11.16
C GLN A 71 -2.90 -3.72 -11.81
N GLU A 72 -2.45 -4.85 -11.26
CA GLU A 72 -2.89 -6.19 -11.69
C GLU A 72 -4.41 -6.36 -11.50
N ALA A 73 -4.95 -5.92 -10.36
CA ALA A 73 -6.38 -5.99 -10.08
C ALA A 73 -7.25 -5.06 -10.95
N ARG A 74 -6.70 -3.91 -11.38
CA ARG A 74 -7.40 -2.96 -12.28
C ARG A 74 -7.36 -3.35 -13.75
N SER A 75 -6.33 -4.08 -14.18
CA SER A 75 -6.16 -4.48 -15.59
C SER A 75 -7.32 -5.32 -16.15
N GLY A 76 -8.16 -5.89 -15.27
CA GLY A 76 -9.38 -6.65 -15.65
C GLY A 76 -10.72 -5.94 -15.42
N LYS A 77 -10.76 -4.67 -14.98
CA LYS A 77 -12.00 -3.95 -14.65
C LYS A 77 -12.27 -2.80 -15.63
N THR A 78 -13.48 -2.71 -16.16
CA THR A 78 -13.95 -1.56 -16.96
C THR A 78 -14.11 -0.31 -16.11
N ALA A 79 -13.73 0.85 -16.66
CA ALA A 79 -13.81 2.15 -15.99
C ALA A 79 -15.27 2.55 -15.71
N GLY A 80 -15.74 2.31 -14.49
CA GLY A 80 -16.99 2.84 -13.96
C GLY A 80 -16.77 4.15 -13.17
N PRO A 81 -17.85 4.81 -12.71
CA PRO A 81 -17.75 5.94 -11.80
C PRO A 81 -16.98 5.55 -10.54
N GLU A 82 -15.97 6.32 -10.19
CA GLU A 82 -15.13 5.98 -9.05
C GLU A 82 -15.80 6.40 -7.73
N PRO A 83 -15.93 5.47 -6.76
CA PRO A 83 -16.58 5.78 -5.51
C PRO A 83 -15.74 6.76 -4.68
N PRO A 84 -16.37 7.64 -3.88
CA PRO A 84 -15.67 8.53 -2.96
C PRO A 84 -14.83 7.74 -1.95
N LEU A 85 -13.83 8.38 -1.36
CA LEU A 85 -12.93 7.75 -0.38
C LEU A 85 -13.69 7.12 0.81
N SER A 86 -14.76 7.77 1.28
CA SER A 86 -15.62 7.27 2.36
C SER A 86 -16.23 5.90 2.06
N GLN A 87 -16.60 5.65 0.80
CA GLN A 87 -17.13 4.37 0.33
C GLN A 87 -16.01 3.34 0.17
N ARG A 88 -14.84 3.75 -0.35
CA ARG A 88 -13.67 2.87 -0.49
C ARG A 88 -13.09 2.40 0.84
N LEU A 89 -13.27 3.19 1.90
CA LEU A 89 -12.94 2.81 3.27
C LEU A 89 -13.98 1.90 3.93
N GLY A 90 -15.10 1.60 3.26
CA GLY A 90 -16.20 0.79 3.79
C GLY A 90 -15.77 -0.54 4.40
N PRO A 91 -15.01 -1.40 3.68
CA PRO A 91 -14.55 -2.68 4.22
C PRO A 91 -13.71 -2.53 5.49
N LEU A 92 -12.81 -1.54 5.52
CA LEU A 92 -11.94 -1.31 6.67
C LEU A 92 -12.71 -0.73 7.86
N ARG A 93 -13.67 0.16 7.61
CA ARG A 93 -14.57 0.69 8.64
C ARG A 93 -15.46 -0.42 9.22
N GLN A 94 -15.96 -1.32 8.38
CA GLN A 94 -16.73 -2.48 8.84
C GLN A 94 -15.87 -3.39 9.72
N ALA A 95 -14.63 -3.69 9.32
CA ALA A 95 -13.71 -4.47 10.14
C ALA A 95 -13.41 -3.80 11.50
N LEU A 96 -13.30 -2.47 11.55
CA LEU A 96 -13.19 -1.71 12.80
C LEU A 96 -14.46 -1.87 13.65
N ALA A 97 -15.64 -1.65 13.05
CA ALA A 97 -16.92 -1.77 13.75
C ALA A 97 -17.11 -3.17 14.35
N GLU A 98 -16.89 -4.22 13.57
CA GLU A 98 -16.98 -5.61 14.01
C GLU A 98 -16.05 -5.89 15.20
N ARG A 99 -14.78 -5.45 15.15
CA ARG A 99 -13.85 -5.62 16.30
C ARG A 99 -14.35 -4.89 17.54
N THR A 100 -14.86 -3.67 17.40
CA THR A 100 -15.36 -2.89 18.53
C THR A 100 -16.65 -3.46 19.13
N GLU A 101 -17.52 -4.07 18.32
CA GLU A 101 -18.72 -4.78 18.79
C GLU A 101 -18.36 -6.01 19.64
N HIS A 102 -17.24 -6.67 19.33
CA HIS A 102 -16.67 -7.74 20.14
C HIS A 102 -15.89 -7.24 21.38
N GLY A 103 -16.01 -5.94 21.72
CA GLY A 103 -15.37 -5.34 22.89
C GLY A 103 -13.86 -5.13 22.75
N GLN A 104 -13.30 -5.26 21.55
CA GLN A 104 -11.86 -5.05 21.33
C GLN A 104 -11.52 -3.56 21.32
N ARG A 105 -10.41 -3.20 21.96
CA ARG A 105 -9.78 -1.88 21.76
C ARG A 105 -8.83 -1.95 20.58
N VAL A 106 -8.93 -0.98 19.67
CA VAL A 106 -8.09 -0.91 18.46
C VAL A 106 -7.20 0.31 18.50
N THR A 107 -5.92 0.15 18.21
CA THR A 107 -5.02 1.28 17.93
C THR A 107 -4.69 1.34 16.44
N VAL A 108 -4.99 2.47 15.80
CA VAL A 108 -4.62 2.74 14.41
C VAL A 108 -3.32 3.55 14.38
N LEU A 109 -2.25 2.97 13.86
CA LEU A 109 -0.97 3.61 13.63
C LEU A 109 -0.95 4.18 12.20
N LEU A 110 -0.98 5.51 12.09
CA LEU A 110 -0.83 6.23 10.84
C LEU A 110 0.66 6.51 10.62
N VAL A 111 1.29 5.72 9.77
CA VAL A 111 2.74 5.72 9.59
C VAL A 111 3.10 6.50 8.34
N THR A 112 3.73 7.66 8.50
CA THR A 112 4.29 8.39 7.35
C THR A 112 5.59 7.72 6.91
N THR A 113 5.79 7.57 5.60
CA THR A 113 7.02 6.96 5.07
C THR A 113 7.47 7.66 3.79
N SER A 114 8.69 7.36 3.32
CA SER A 114 9.21 8.00 2.12
C SER A 114 8.42 7.66 0.87
N GLY A 115 8.10 8.69 0.09
CA GLY A 115 7.56 8.57 -1.24
C GLY A 115 8.61 8.23 -2.31
N GLY A 116 8.15 7.98 -3.52
CA GLY A 116 8.96 7.92 -4.73
C GLY A 116 9.52 6.53 -5.08
N PRO A 117 9.93 6.34 -6.35
CA PRO A 117 10.42 5.07 -6.88
C PRO A 117 11.92 4.84 -6.66
N TYR A 118 12.63 5.79 -6.04
CA TYR A 118 14.08 5.69 -5.87
C TYR A 118 14.48 4.59 -4.89
N VAL A 119 15.68 4.05 -5.08
CA VAL A 119 16.23 2.96 -4.26
C VAL A 119 16.33 3.36 -2.79
N GLU A 120 16.75 4.60 -2.52
CA GLU A 120 16.83 5.13 -1.15
C GLU A 120 15.46 5.14 -0.48
N SER A 121 14.43 5.63 -1.16
CA SER A 121 13.05 5.62 -0.65
C SER A 121 12.56 4.20 -0.38
N THR A 122 12.85 3.27 -1.29
CA THR A 122 12.48 1.85 -1.17
C THR A 122 13.14 1.22 0.05
N GLU A 123 14.45 1.39 0.21
CA GLU A 123 15.20 0.89 1.36
C GLU A 123 14.69 1.52 2.67
N SER A 124 14.36 2.81 2.65
CA SER A 124 13.79 3.49 3.81
C SER A 124 12.43 2.90 4.21
N ARG A 125 11.55 2.63 3.26
CA ARG A 125 10.24 1.98 3.51
C ARG A 125 10.39 0.58 4.09
N ILE A 126 11.35 -0.20 3.58
CA ILE A 126 11.65 -1.55 4.10
C ILE A 126 12.13 -1.45 5.56
N ARG A 127 13.02 -0.50 5.86
CA ARG A 127 13.50 -0.27 7.24
C ARG A 127 12.40 0.19 8.18
N ASP A 128 11.51 1.08 7.74
CA ASP A 128 10.36 1.51 8.53
C ASP A 128 9.44 0.33 8.87
N ARG A 129 9.13 -0.53 7.89
CA ARG A 129 8.33 -1.76 8.10
C ARG A 129 8.99 -2.72 9.07
N TYR A 130 10.29 -2.94 8.93
CA TYR A 130 11.04 -3.78 9.86
C TYR A 130 11.05 -3.21 11.28
N ALA A 131 11.28 -1.90 11.43
CA ALA A 131 11.32 -1.24 12.73
C ALA A 131 9.97 -1.31 13.45
N ILE A 132 8.88 -1.04 12.73
CA ILE A 132 7.51 -1.14 13.28
C ILE A 132 7.17 -2.58 13.63
N GLY A 133 7.41 -3.54 12.74
CA GLY A 133 7.16 -4.96 13.01
C GLY A 133 7.94 -5.46 14.24
N THR A 134 9.20 -5.05 14.38
CA THR A 134 10.04 -5.42 15.53
C THR A 134 9.55 -4.77 16.82
N ALA A 135 9.21 -3.48 16.80
CA ALA A 135 8.67 -2.77 17.95
C ALA A 135 7.34 -3.37 18.43
N LEU A 136 6.45 -3.69 17.48
CA LEU A 136 5.19 -4.39 17.75
C LEU A 136 5.44 -5.80 18.31
N GLY A 137 6.42 -6.53 17.77
CA GLY A 137 6.85 -7.84 18.28
C GLY A 137 7.31 -7.80 19.74
N VAL A 138 8.13 -6.81 20.10
CA VAL A 138 8.57 -6.57 21.49
C VAL A 138 7.37 -6.20 22.38
N ALA A 139 6.42 -5.42 21.84
CA ALA A 139 5.17 -5.09 22.50
C ALA A 139 4.13 -6.22 22.49
N CYS A 140 4.53 -7.46 22.20
CA CYS A 140 3.68 -8.64 22.21
C CYS A 140 2.62 -8.73 21.10
N TYR A 141 2.77 -7.98 20.01
CA TYR A 141 1.88 -8.09 18.85
C TYR A 141 2.50 -8.95 17.75
N VAL A 142 1.64 -9.63 17.00
CA VAL A 142 2.01 -10.41 15.82
C VAL A 142 1.13 -10.01 14.64
N PRO A 143 1.66 -9.96 13.41
CA PRO A 143 0.85 -9.73 12.23
C PRO A 143 -0.21 -10.84 12.11
N GLU A 144 -1.42 -10.47 11.70
CA GLU A 144 -2.48 -11.44 11.43
C GLU A 144 -2.23 -12.24 10.15
N ASP A 145 -1.54 -11.62 9.19
CA ASP A 145 -1.13 -12.24 7.93
C ASP A 145 0.32 -11.82 7.59
N GLU A 146 1.25 -12.77 7.64
CA GLU A 146 2.67 -12.53 7.35
C GLU A 146 3.00 -12.54 5.83
N GLY A 147 2.09 -13.06 5.01
CA GLY A 147 2.32 -13.31 3.59
C GLY A 147 1.58 -12.37 2.65
N ARG A 148 0.68 -11.53 3.18
CA ARG A 148 -0.14 -10.61 2.39
C ARG A 148 -0.17 -9.22 3.01
N LEU A 149 -0.28 -8.22 2.14
CA LEU A 149 -0.56 -6.83 2.47
C LEU A 149 -1.94 -6.48 1.97
N SER A 150 -2.78 -5.95 2.85
CA SER A 150 -4.06 -5.39 2.45
C SER A 150 -3.89 -3.95 1.98
N PHE A 151 -4.85 -3.43 1.21
CA PHE A 151 -4.79 -2.06 0.74
C PHE A 151 -6.15 -1.36 0.67
N ILE A 152 -6.11 -0.03 0.81
CA ILE A 152 -7.23 0.87 0.59
C ILE A 152 -7.04 1.52 -0.77
N GLU A 153 -8.06 1.54 -1.61
CA GLU A 153 -8.06 2.36 -2.83
C GLU A 153 -8.08 3.85 -2.45
N TRP A 154 -7.05 4.61 -2.84
CA TRP A 154 -6.76 5.94 -2.31
C TRP A 154 -7.13 7.10 -3.23
N GLU A 155 -6.34 7.38 -4.25
CA GLU A 155 -6.61 8.42 -5.24
C GLU A 155 -6.34 7.84 -6.63
N PRO A 156 -7.38 7.47 -7.39
CA PRO A 156 -7.17 6.76 -8.64
C PRO A 156 -6.49 7.62 -9.71
N GLN A 157 -6.59 8.95 -9.61
CA GLN A 157 -5.84 9.91 -10.43
C GLN A 157 -4.59 10.48 -9.74
N GLY A 158 -4.32 10.09 -8.49
CA GLY A 158 -3.16 10.55 -7.73
C GLY A 158 -1.88 9.83 -8.14
N ALA A 159 -0.74 10.32 -7.66
CA ALA A 159 0.55 9.63 -7.83
C ALA A 159 0.60 8.28 -7.09
N ILE A 160 -0.29 8.08 -6.11
CA ILE A 160 -0.48 6.82 -5.42
C ILE A 160 -1.94 6.40 -5.46
N HIS A 161 -2.19 5.18 -5.95
CA HIS A 161 -3.55 4.69 -6.17
C HIS A 161 -4.10 3.87 -5.01
N ALA A 162 -3.22 3.33 -4.17
CA ALA A 162 -3.61 2.49 -3.05
C ALA A 162 -2.69 2.68 -1.83
N LEU A 163 -3.27 2.68 -0.63
CA LEU A 163 -2.53 2.74 0.63
C LEU A 163 -2.42 1.34 1.25
N PRO A 164 -1.21 0.86 1.58
CA PRO A 164 -1.03 -0.40 2.30
C PRO A 164 -1.55 -0.31 3.74
N TYR A 165 -2.13 -1.38 4.24
CA TYR A 165 -2.40 -1.55 5.66
C TYR A 165 -2.23 -3.01 6.11
N GLU A 166 -1.96 -3.18 7.41
CA GLU A 166 -1.71 -4.47 8.04
C GLU A 166 -2.38 -4.53 9.41
N TRP A 167 -2.97 -5.68 9.72
CA TRP A 167 -3.50 -5.95 11.05
C TRP A 167 -2.49 -6.73 11.87
N TYR A 168 -2.40 -6.34 13.14
CA TYR A 168 -1.63 -7.01 14.17
C TYR A 168 -2.56 -7.31 15.33
N ARG A 169 -2.39 -8.49 15.94
CA ARG A 169 -3.15 -8.92 17.12
C ARG A 169 -2.23 -9.14 18.29
N LEU A 170 -2.75 -8.98 19.50
CA LEU A 170 -2.01 -9.33 20.70
C LEU A 170 -1.72 -10.84 20.71
N ARG A 171 -0.48 -11.21 21.05
CA ARG A 171 -0.05 -12.59 21.17
C ARG A 171 -0.57 -13.17 22.49
N GLU A 172 -1.33 -14.25 22.40
CA GLU A 172 -1.82 -14.99 23.58
C GLU A 172 -0.73 -15.96 24.07
N THR A 173 0.12 -15.53 25.00
CA THR A 173 1.11 -16.42 25.64
C THR A 173 1.15 -16.19 27.15
N ARG A 174 1.93 -16.99 27.89
CA ARG A 174 2.08 -16.79 29.34
C ARG A 174 2.76 -15.45 29.68
N VAL A 175 3.58 -14.93 28.77
CA VAL A 175 4.37 -13.69 28.91
C VAL A 175 3.59 -12.49 28.37
N CYS A 176 2.89 -12.67 27.25
CA CYS A 176 2.08 -11.65 26.59
C CYS A 176 0.59 -11.85 26.89
N GLY A 177 -0.09 -10.84 27.45
CA GLY A 177 -1.56 -10.89 27.63
C GLY A 177 -2.09 -10.67 29.05
N LYS A 178 -1.33 -10.01 29.93
CA LYS A 178 -1.78 -9.72 31.31
C LYS A 178 -2.20 -8.27 31.59
N GLU A 179 -2.13 -7.37 30.62
CA GLU A 179 -2.50 -5.97 30.85
C GLU A 179 -3.79 -5.59 30.12
N GLY A 180 -4.84 -5.32 30.90
CA GLY A 180 -6.14 -4.82 30.40
C GLY A 180 -6.10 -3.40 29.82
N SER A 181 -4.92 -2.76 29.77
CA SER A 181 -4.69 -1.44 29.16
C SER A 181 -4.21 -1.52 27.70
N LEU A 182 -3.70 -2.68 27.26
CA LEU A 182 -3.20 -2.85 25.89
C LEU A 182 -4.35 -2.93 24.89
N ALA A 183 -4.10 -2.46 23.67
CA ALA A 183 -5.03 -2.65 22.57
C ALA A 183 -5.09 -4.15 22.22
N SER A 184 -6.28 -4.67 21.93
CA SER A 184 -6.43 -6.05 21.48
C SER A 184 -5.91 -6.22 20.06
N SER A 185 -6.05 -5.16 19.25
CA SER A 185 -5.72 -5.13 17.83
C SER A 185 -5.01 -3.82 17.48
N ILE A 186 -4.04 -3.91 16.57
CA ILE A 186 -3.33 -2.76 15.99
C ILE A 186 -3.52 -2.79 14.47
N LEU A 187 -3.95 -1.66 13.91
CA LEU A 187 -4.02 -1.43 12.47
C LEU A 187 -2.88 -0.49 12.07
N VAL A 188 -1.95 -0.97 11.24
CA VAL A 188 -0.88 -0.14 10.69
C VAL A 188 -1.31 0.33 9.30
N VAL A 189 -1.36 1.63 9.06
CA VAL A 189 -1.65 2.23 7.75
C VAL A 189 -0.42 2.99 7.26
N TRP A 190 0.08 2.60 6.09
CA TRP A 190 1.27 3.17 5.48
C TRP A 190 0.92 4.35 4.57
N LEU A 191 1.46 5.53 4.89
CA LEU A 191 1.18 6.81 4.23
C LEU A 191 2.47 7.36 3.61
N PRO A 192 2.77 7.05 2.34
CA PRO A 192 3.90 7.66 1.66
C PRO A 192 3.65 9.13 1.38
N ASP A 193 4.73 9.90 1.19
CA ASP A 193 4.66 11.36 1.04
C ASP A 193 3.65 11.84 -0.03
N GLU A 194 3.46 11.09 -1.12
CA GLU A 194 2.48 11.41 -2.17
C GLU A 194 1.03 11.44 -1.65
N ALA A 195 0.71 10.56 -0.70
CA ALA A 195 -0.62 10.50 -0.09
C ALA A 195 -0.90 11.75 0.77
N LEU A 196 0.14 12.46 1.19
CA LEU A 196 0.10 13.61 2.09
C LEU A 196 0.16 14.95 1.34
N SER A 197 0.06 14.94 0.01
CA SER A 197 0.17 16.12 -0.86
C SER A 197 -0.84 17.24 -0.54
N ARG A 198 -2.01 16.90 0.03
CA ARG A 198 -3.02 17.88 0.52
C ARG A 198 -2.71 18.45 1.91
N GLY A 199 -1.54 18.13 2.46
CA GLY A 199 -1.13 18.43 3.83
C GLY A 199 -1.34 17.25 4.79
N LEU A 200 -0.41 17.07 5.73
CA LEU A 200 -0.42 15.95 6.68
C LEU A 200 -1.69 15.97 7.54
N LEU A 201 -1.97 17.05 8.28
CA LEU A 201 -3.10 17.10 9.19
C LEU A 201 -4.45 16.98 8.46
N THR A 202 -4.59 17.62 7.30
CA THR A 202 -5.79 17.51 6.46
C THR A 202 -6.05 16.06 6.07
N THR A 203 -5.01 15.38 5.60
CA THR A 203 -5.10 13.98 5.16
C THR A 203 -5.41 13.04 6.34
N LEU A 204 -4.69 13.17 7.45
CA LEU A 204 -4.89 12.34 8.63
C LEU A 204 -6.28 12.57 9.27
N THR A 205 -6.75 13.82 9.31
CA THR A 205 -8.07 14.17 9.84
C THR A 205 -9.18 13.63 8.95
N SER A 206 -9.03 13.75 7.62
CA SER A 206 -9.99 13.19 6.67
C SER A 206 -10.07 11.66 6.80
N LEU A 207 -8.91 10.98 6.78
CA LEU A 207 -8.83 9.53 6.90
C LEU A 207 -9.41 9.03 8.23
N SER A 208 -8.99 9.59 9.36
CA SER A 208 -9.48 9.18 10.69
C SER A 208 -10.98 9.37 10.85
N ARG A 209 -11.54 10.51 10.40
CA ARG A 209 -12.99 10.76 10.42
C ARG A 209 -13.75 9.78 9.53
N SER A 210 -13.26 9.49 8.33
CA SER A 210 -13.90 8.53 7.43
C SER A 210 -13.83 7.09 7.91
N LEU A 211 -12.81 6.73 8.71
CA LEU A 211 -12.68 5.41 9.33
C LEU A 211 -13.63 5.18 10.50
N VAL A 212 -13.97 6.22 11.27
CA VAL A 212 -14.86 6.11 12.45
C VAL A 212 -16.22 6.75 12.24
N CYS A 213 -16.58 7.10 11.01
CA CYS A 213 -17.87 7.68 10.72
C CYS A 213 -19.02 6.69 10.95
N GLN A 214 -20.20 7.21 11.23
CA GLN A 214 -21.42 6.43 11.23
C GLN A 214 -21.81 6.12 9.78
N GLU A 215 -21.99 4.85 9.48
CA GLU A 215 -22.24 4.39 8.11
C GLU A 215 -23.72 4.52 7.72
N LEU A 216 -23.95 5.06 6.51
CA LEU A 216 -25.24 5.05 5.84
C LEU A 216 -25.40 3.74 5.07
N ARG A 217 -26.18 2.81 5.62
CA ARG A 217 -26.55 1.58 4.91
C ARG A 217 -27.68 1.86 3.90
N PRO A 218 -27.63 1.33 2.66
CA PRO A 218 -26.70 0.30 2.16
C PRO A 218 -25.47 0.83 1.38
N LYS A 219 -25.27 2.15 1.29
CA LYS A 219 -24.25 2.74 0.37
C LYS A 219 -22.81 2.67 0.88
N SER A 220 -22.59 2.21 2.12
CA SER A 220 -21.30 2.26 2.80
C SER A 220 -20.63 3.63 2.76
N ASP A 221 -21.43 4.69 2.83
CA ASP A 221 -20.95 6.07 2.89
C ASP A 221 -21.06 6.61 4.32
N CYS A 222 -20.40 7.73 4.60
CA CYS A 222 -20.51 8.38 5.91
C CYS A 222 -21.80 9.21 5.99
N LEU A 223 -22.56 9.04 7.08
CA LEU A 223 -23.66 9.93 7.42
C LEU A 223 -23.15 11.35 7.65
N GLN A 224 -23.85 12.32 7.07
CA GLN A 224 -23.57 13.74 7.26
C GLN A 224 -24.66 14.36 8.14
N THR A 225 -24.30 15.40 8.88
CA THR A 225 -25.27 16.22 9.63
C THR A 225 -26.14 17.03 8.66
N ASP A 226 -27.41 17.23 8.98
CA ASP A 226 -28.35 18.02 8.17
C ASP A 226 -28.10 19.55 8.20
N ASP A 227 -27.10 20.00 8.97
CA ASP A 227 -26.71 21.42 9.04
C ASP A 227 -25.97 21.89 7.78
N LYS A 228 -25.93 23.21 7.55
CA LYS A 228 -25.27 23.86 6.39
C LYS A 228 -23.81 23.43 6.18
N ARG A 229 -23.14 22.99 7.25
CA ARG A 229 -21.73 22.55 7.25
C ARG A 229 -21.52 21.09 6.79
N LYS A 230 -22.57 20.28 6.69
CA LYS A 230 -22.53 18.86 6.24
C LYS A 230 -21.37 18.07 6.85
N LEU A 231 -21.24 18.13 8.18
CA LEU A 231 -20.15 17.46 8.90
C LEU A 231 -20.37 15.95 8.94
N VAL A 232 -19.30 15.17 8.90
CA VAL A 232 -19.37 13.71 9.06
C VAL A 232 -19.77 13.37 10.50
N ARG A 233 -20.84 12.57 10.66
CA ARG A 233 -21.26 12.05 11.95
C ARG A 233 -20.39 10.87 12.35
N LEU A 234 -19.86 10.88 13.57
CA LEU A 234 -18.99 9.81 14.07
C LEU A 234 -19.82 8.71 14.75
N ASN A 235 -19.35 7.46 14.67
CA ASN A 235 -19.91 6.34 15.42
C ASN A 235 -19.35 6.38 16.86
N PRO A 236 -20.19 6.64 17.89
CA PRO A 236 -19.70 6.82 19.26
C PRO A 236 -19.04 5.57 19.84
N ALA A 237 -19.53 4.37 19.51
CA ALA A 237 -18.94 3.12 20.00
C ALA A 237 -17.53 2.91 19.43
N VAL A 238 -17.38 3.12 18.12
CA VAL A 238 -16.08 3.03 17.44
C VAL A 238 -15.14 4.13 17.93
N GLN A 239 -15.63 5.36 18.07
CA GLN A 239 -14.83 6.50 18.54
C GLN A 239 -14.24 6.27 19.94
N GLN A 240 -14.96 5.59 20.83
CA GLN A 240 -14.47 5.29 22.18
C GLN A 240 -13.47 4.13 22.23
N ALA A 241 -13.60 3.17 21.31
CA ALA A 241 -12.77 1.96 21.29
C ALA A 241 -11.54 2.06 20.37
N VAL A 242 -11.52 3.01 19.43
CA VAL A 242 -10.44 3.22 18.46
C VAL A 242 -9.59 4.43 18.84
N THR A 243 -8.28 4.21 19.00
CA THR A 243 -7.28 5.28 19.23
C THR A 243 -6.40 5.45 18.00
N PHE A 244 -6.22 6.68 17.53
CA PHE A 244 -5.28 6.99 16.44
C PHE A 244 -3.95 7.49 17.01
N LYS A 245 -2.84 6.98 16.49
CA LYS A 245 -1.49 7.49 16.77
C LYS A 245 -0.75 7.73 15.45
N ILE A 246 0.09 8.75 15.42
CA ILE A 246 0.86 9.15 14.24
C ILE A 246 2.32 8.74 14.47
N MET A 247 2.94 8.10 13.48
CA MET A 247 4.36 7.78 13.45
C MET A 247 5.04 8.58 12.33
N GLY A 248 5.76 9.64 12.72
CA GLY A 248 6.40 10.61 11.82
C GLY A 248 5.93 12.06 12.07
N PRO A 249 6.07 12.99 11.10
CA PRO A 249 6.67 12.82 9.77
C PRO A 249 8.16 12.45 9.81
N ARG A 250 8.71 11.90 8.72
CA ARG A 250 10.12 11.47 8.71
C ARG A 250 11.12 12.53 8.24
N SER A 251 10.64 13.62 7.63
CA SER A 251 11.49 14.70 7.13
C SER A 251 11.30 15.98 7.92
N SER A 252 12.39 16.74 8.09
CA SER A 252 12.37 18.06 8.74
C SER A 252 11.48 19.05 7.99
N SER A 253 11.39 18.94 6.66
CA SER A 253 10.49 19.74 5.83
C SER A 253 9.02 19.44 6.12
N ALA A 254 8.64 18.17 6.26
CA ALA A 254 7.28 17.80 6.62
C ALA A 254 6.95 18.18 8.07
N PHE A 255 7.91 18.12 9.01
CA PHE A 255 7.72 18.69 10.34
C PHE A 255 7.50 20.21 10.31
N ARG A 256 8.29 20.94 9.51
CA ARG A 256 8.14 22.38 9.36
C ARG A 256 6.75 22.75 8.81
N ALA A 257 6.22 21.95 7.88
CA ALA A 257 4.88 22.14 7.32
C ALA A 257 3.75 21.97 8.37
N LEU A 258 4.03 21.37 9.54
CA LEU A 258 3.06 21.30 10.64
C LEU A 258 3.01 22.56 11.49
N LEU A 259 4.01 23.42 11.39
CA LEU A 259 4.12 24.65 12.18
C LEU A 259 3.57 25.88 11.46
N GLN A 260 3.14 25.72 10.20
CA GLN A 260 2.59 26.78 9.35
C GLN A 260 1.07 26.63 9.24
#